data_AF-A0A7Z9WWP0-F1
#
_entry.id   AF-A0A7Z9WWP0-F1
#
_cell.length_a   1.000
_cell.length_b   1.000
_cell.length_c   1.000
_cell.angle_alpha   90.00
_cell.angle_beta   90.00
_cell.angle_gamma   90.00
#
_symmetry.space_group_name_H-M   'P 1'
#
loop_
_entity.id
_entity.type
_entity.pdbx_description
1 polymer ?
#
loop_
_entity_poly.entity_id
_entity_poly.type
_entity_poly.pdbx_seq_one_letter_code
_entity_poly.pdbx_strand_id
1 'polypeptide(L)'
;MEGTMNVSYKMLCDGDVYSEVSLAQILQNEKVAKAIKSEFAKGLRNIALSSSSDIKIEISTEKEIFEFEADKKDFADLIELAEEDAREHKRIKKGCTGVELVDFVTL
;
A
#
# COMPACT_ATOMS: atom_id res chain seq x y z
N MET A 1 -3.12 -26.97 24.32
CA MET A 1 -3.82 -25.67 24.14
C MET A 1 -3.40 -25.18 22.77
N GLU A 2 -4.16 -25.59 21.76
CA GLU A 2 -3.91 -25.25 20.36
C GLU A 2 -4.47 -23.85 20.14
N GLY A 3 -3.57 -22.88 20.09
CA GLY A 3 -3.91 -21.54 19.62
C GLY A 3 -3.45 -21.47 18.18
N THR A 4 -4.37 -21.22 17.26
CA THR A 4 -4.03 -20.87 15.89
C THR A 4 -3.99 -19.36 15.74
N MET A 5 -3.35 -18.88 14.69
CA MET A 5 -3.36 -17.48 14.30
C MET A 5 -3.68 -17.38 12.82
N ASN A 6 -4.50 -16.38 12.48
CA ASN A 6 -4.66 -15.98 11.09
C ASN A 6 -3.56 -14.97 10.76
N VAL A 7 -2.85 -15.19 9.66
CA VAL A 7 -1.68 -14.42 9.26
C VAL A 7 -1.95 -13.80 7.91
N SER A 8 -1.83 -12.48 7.82
CA SER A 8 -2.06 -11.72 6.60
C SER A 8 -0.73 -11.27 6.00
N TYR A 9 -0.53 -11.50 4.71
CA TYR A 9 0.68 -11.09 3.99
C TYR A 9 0.37 -10.53 2.60
N LYS A 10 1.33 -9.83 2.02
CA LYS A 10 1.26 -9.35 0.64
C LYS A 10 2.56 -9.67 -0.10
N MET A 11 2.48 -9.78 -1.43
CA MET A 11 3.67 -10.02 -2.25
C MET A 11 4.56 -8.77 -2.31
N LEU A 12 5.87 -8.98 -2.26
CA LEU A 12 6.88 -7.98 -2.59
C LEU A 12 7.39 -8.21 -4.00
N CYS A 13 7.22 -7.23 -4.87
CA CYS A 13 7.63 -7.30 -6.26
C CYS A 13 8.48 -6.09 -6.67
N ASP A 14 9.45 -6.32 -7.55
CA ASP A 14 10.41 -5.33 -8.02
C ASP A 14 9.75 -4.14 -8.73
N GLY A 15 8.53 -4.35 -9.25
CA GLY A 15 7.72 -3.32 -9.90
C GLY A 15 6.86 -2.49 -8.94
N ASP A 16 6.92 -2.76 -7.63
CA ASP A 16 6.14 -2.01 -6.65
C ASP A 16 6.64 -0.57 -6.58
N VAL A 17 5.71 0.38 -6.68
CA VAL A 17 6.00 1.79 -6.60
C VAL A 17 5.55 2.28 -5.24
N TYR A 18 6.40 3.07 -4.61
CA TYR A 18 6.06 3.91 -3.48
C TYR A 18 6.64 5.29 -3.76
N SER A 19 5.81 6.31 -3.68
CA SER A 19 6.22 7.69 -3.80
C SER A 19 5.40 8.54 -2.86
N GLU A 20 6.07 9.47 -2.18
CA GLU A 20 5.43 10.44 -1.33
C GLU A 20 5.66 11.82 -1.95
N VAL A 21 4.57 12.58 -2.11
CA VAL A 21 4.64 13.94 -2.66
C VAL A 21 3.87 14.88 -1.76
N SER A 22 4.45 16.04 -1.47
CA SER A 22 3.73 17.06 -0.70
C SER A 22 2.60 17.67 -1.52
N LEU A 23 1.50 17.99 -0.86
CA LEU A 23 0.38 18.72 -1.46
C LEU A 23 0.86 20.07 -2.00
N ALA A 24 1.82 20.71 -1.33
CA ALA A 24 2.44 21.95 -1.82
C ALA A 24 3.07 21.77 -3.21
N GLN A 25 3.85 20.70 -3.42
CA GLN A 25 4.44 20.39 -4.73
C GLN A 25 3.37 20.12 -5.79
N ILE A 26 2.28 19.43 -5.43
CA ILE A 26 1.16 19.17 -6.34
C ILE A 26 0.47 20.49 -6.75
N LEU A 27 0.23 21.38 -5.80
CA LEU A 27 -0.44 22.66 -6.05
C LEU A 27 0.45 23.66 -6.83
N GLN A 28 1.78 23.52 -6.75
CA GLN A 28 2.72 24.28 -7.57
C GLN A 28 2.77 23.80 -9.03
N ASN A 29 2.28 22.60 -9.33
CA ASN A 29 2.23 22.09 -10.69
C ASN A 29 1.13 22.78 -11.50
N GLU A 30 1.50 23.46 -12.60
CA GLU A 30 0.56 24.23 -13.41
C GLU A 30 -0.60 23.39 -13.97
N LYS A 31 -0.32 22.15 -14.42
CA LYS A 31 -1.36 21.27 -14.98
C LYS A 31 -2.38 20.89 -13.91
N VAL A 32 -1.90 20.53 -12.72
CA VAL A 32 -2.78 20.15 -11.60
C VAL A 32 -3.54 21.36 -11.08
N ALA A 33 -2.87 22.49 -10.87
CA ALA A 33 -3.51 23.73 -10.44
C ALA A 33 -4.59 24.18 -11.42
N LYS A 34 -4.34 24.06 -12.74
CA LYS A 34 -5.34 24.37 -13.76
C LYS A 34 -6.51 23.40 -13.72
N ALA A 35 -6.27 22.10 -13.60
CA ALA A 35 -7.32 21.10 -13.49
C ALA A 35 -8.23 21.37 -12.28
N ILE A 36 -7.64 21.62 -11.10
CA ILE A 36 -8.40 21.96 -9.89
C ILE A 36 -9.22 23.24 -10.10
N LYS A 37 -8.63 24.30 -10.66
CA LYS A 37 -9.35 25.56 -10.91
C LYS A 37 -10.48 25.41 -11.92
N SER A 38 -10.26 24.65 -12.99
CA SER A 38 -11.25 24.42 -14.03
C SER A 38 -12.43 23.58 -13.55
N GLU A 39 -12.18 22.62 -12.67
CA GLU A 39 -13.21 21.74 -12.11
C GLU A 39 -13.98 22.40 -10.95
N PHE A 40 -13.26 23.00 -10.00
CA PHE A 40 -13.84 23.42 -8.72
C PHE A 40 -14.03 24.93 -8.56
N ALA A 41 -13.51 25.75 -9.48
CA ALA A 41 -13.59 27.22 -9.41
C ALA A 41 -14.04 27.86 -10.73
N LYS A 42 -14.84 27.13 -11.51
CA LYS A 42 -15.32 27.57 -12.82
C LYS A 42 -16.11 28.88 -12.72
N GLY A 43 -15.76 29.84 -13.57
CA GLY A 43 -16.40 31.17 -13.63
C GLY A 43 -15.83 32.20 -12.64
N LEU A 44 -14.95 31.79 -11.72
CA LEU A 44 -14.27 32.71 -10.82
C LEU A 44 -13.01 33.28 -11.49
N ARG A 45 -12.76 34.58 -11.27
CA ARG A 45 -11.54 35.28 -11.71
C ARG A 45 -10.63 35.53 -10.51
N ASN A 46 -9.33 35.67 -10.75
CA ASN A 46 -8.32 36.00 -9.72
C ASN A 46 -8.24 35.00 -8.56
N ILE A 47 -8.22 33.70 -8.87
CA ILE A 47 -8.18 32.61 -7.88
C ILE A 47 -6.76 32.09 -7.63
N ALA A 48 -6.42 31.95 -6.34
CA ALA A 48 -5.19 31.32 -5.86
C ALA A 48 -5.52 30.00 -5.14
N LEU A 49 -4.63 29.01 -5.25
CA LEU A 49 -4.73 27.75 -4.51
C LEU A 49 -3.72 27.78 -3.35
N SER A 50 -4.14 27.37 -2.16
CA SER A 50 -3.31 27.28 -0.97
C SER A 50 -3.80 26.15 -0.09
N SER A 51 -2.90 25.46 0.61
CA SER A 51 -3.23 24.53 1.69
C SER A 51 -2.87 25.14 3.04
N SER A 52 -3.66 24.84 4.07
CA SER A 52 -3.40 25.29 5.45
C SER A 52 -2.37 24.42 6.18
N SER A 53 -2.14 23.21 5.70
CA SER A 53 -1.19 22.24 6.26
C SER A 53 -0.35 21.59 5.16
N ASP A 54 0.83 21.12 5.57
CA ASP A 54 1.69 20.28 4.73
C ASP A 54 1.18 18.84 4.80
N ILE A 55 0.36 18.48 3.81
CA ILE A 55 -0.21 17.14 3.68
C ILE A 55 0.68 16.35 2.72
N LYS A 56 1.07 15.15 3.11
CA LYS A 56 1.75 14.20 2.25
C LYS A 56 0.71 13.34 1.53
N ILE A 57 0.83 13.23 0.22
CA ILE A 57 0.05 12.33 -0.61
C ILE A 57 0.94 11.14 -0.93
N GLU A 58 0.48 9.97 -0.53
CA GLU A 58 1.12 8.70 -0.83
C GLU A 58 0.59 8.14 -2.15
N ILE A 59 1.50 7.72 -3.02
CA ILE A 59 1.22 7.00 -4.26
C ILE A 59 1.92 5.66 -4.12
N SER A 60 1.15 4.62 -3.83
CA SER A 60 1.68 3.26 -3.68
C SER A 60 0.91 2.28 -4.56
N THR A 61 1.58 1.19 -4.95
CA THR A 61 0.92 0.06 -5.63
C THR A 61 -0.12 -0.54 -4.68
N GLU A 62 -1.37 -0.64 -5.14
CA GLU A 62 -2.39 -1.42 -4.44
C GLU A 62 -2.02 -2.91 -4.48
N LYS A 63 -1.84 -3.50 -3.30
CA LYS A 63 -1.44 -4.90 -3.15
C LYS A 63 -2.60 -5.73 -2.63
N GLU A 64 -2.75 -6.91 -3.21
CA GLU A 64 -3.65 -7.93 -2.68
C GLU A 64 -3.08 -8.50 -1.38
N ILE A 65 -3.93 -8.64 -0.37
CA ILE A 65 -3.61 -9.24 0.92
C ILE A 65 -4.12 -10.67 0.90
N PHE A 66 -3.24 -11.61 1.23
CA PHE A 66 -3.53 -13.03 1.35
C PHE A 66 -3.49 -13.43 2.82
N GLU A 67 -4.26 -14.47 3.16
CA GLU A 67 -4.38 -14.95 4.53
C GLU A 67 -4.19 -16.46 4.58
N PHE A 68 -3.57 -16.94 5.65
CA PHE A 68 -3.44 -18.35 5.98
C PHE A 68 -3.42 -18.56 7.51
N GLU A 69 -3.74 -19.77 7.95
CA GLU A 69 -3.69 -20.13 9.37
C GLU A 69 -2.35 -20.79 9.73
N ALA A 70 -1.78 -20.40 10.88
CA ALA A 70 -0.57 -20.99 11.45
C ALA A 70 -0.78 -21.38 12.92
N ASP A 71 -0.03 -22.37 13.44
CA ASP A 71 -0.01 -22.68 14.88
C ASP A 71 0.81 -21.60 15.60
N LYS A 72 0.32 -21.11 16.74
CA LYS A 72 1.00 -20.10 17.57
C LYS A 72 2.46 -20.44 17.90
N LYS A 73 2.82 -21.72 17.92
CA LYS A 73 4.21 -22.17 18.13
C LYS A 73 5.14 -21.77 16.99
N ASP A 74 4.60 -21.64 15.78
CA ASP A 74 5.36 -21.35 14.55
C ASP A 74 5.49 -19.84 14.32
N PHE A 75 5.30 -19.04 15.38
CA PHE A 75 5.42 -17.58 15.32
C PHE A 75 6.76 -17.10 14.76
N ALA A 76 7.84 -17.83 15.06
CA ALA A 76 9.18 -17.51 14.55
C ALA A 76 9.31 -17.72 13.04
N ASP A 77 8.46 -18.58 12.46
CA ASP A 77 8.58 -19.09 11.10
C ASP A 77 7.51 -18.51 10.15
N LEU A 78 6.74 -17.51 10.60
CA LEU A 78 5.62 -16.93 9.84
C LEU A 78 5.99 -16.41 8.44
N ILE A 79 7.20 -15.87 8.28
CA ILE A 79 7.69 -15.42 6.97
C ILE A 79 7.88 -16.62 6.03
N GLU A 80 8.52 -17.67 6.51
CA GLU A 80 8.78 -18.89 5.73
C GLU A 80 7.46 -19.58 5.36
N LEU A 81 6.55 -19.71 6.33
CA LEU A 81 5.21 -20.26 6.10
C LEU A 81 4.40 -19.43 5.10
N ALA A 82 4.49 -18.10 5.16
CA ALA A 82 3.84 -17.22 4.18
C ALA A 82 4.43 -17.38 2.77
N GLU A 83 5.75 -17.58 2.65
CA GLU A 83 6.37 -17.89 1.35
C GLU A 83 5.96 -19.26 0.82
N GLU A 84 5.88 -20.27 1.68
CA GLU A 84 5.42 -21.61 1.33
C GLU A 84 3.97 -21.57 0.83
N ASP A 85 3.07 -20.95 1.59
CA ASP A 85 1.68 -20.75 1.21
C ASP A 85 1.56 -19.98 -0.12
N ALA A 86 2.38 -18.95 -0.33
CA ALA A 86 2.43 -18.23 -1.60
C ALA A 86 2.88 -19.11 -2.78
N ARG A 87 3.82 -20.04 -2.56
CA ARG A 87 4.28 -21.00 -3.58
C ARG A 87 3.21 -22.03 -3.90
N GLU A 88 2.58 -22.60 -2.88
CA GLU A 88 1.52 -23.60 -3.03
C GLU A 88 0.34 -23.04 -3.84
N HIS A 89 -0.03 -21.78 -3.57
CA HIS A 89 -1.10 -21.09 -4.27
C HIS A 89 -0.67 -20.39 -5.57
N LYS A 90 0.57 -20.56 -6.02
CA LYS A 90 1.13 -19.96 -7.26
C LYS A 90 1.00 -18.43 -7.30
N ARG A 91 1.13 -17.78 -6.14
CA ARG A 91 1.06 -16.31 -5.99
C ARG A 91 2.36 -15.62 -6.38
N ILE A 92 3.48 -16.35 -6.40
CA ILE A 92 4.78 -15.85 -6.87
C ILE A 92 4.78 -15.67 -8.39
N LYS A 93 4.66 -14.41 -8.81
CA LYS A 93 4.77 -14.00 -10.22
C LYS A 93 6.21 -13.58 -10.54
N LYS A 94 6.53 -13.50 -11.85
CA LYS A 94 7.85 -13.05 -12.31
C LYS A 94 8.12 -11.62 -11.81
N GLY A 95 9.25 -11.43 -11.14
CA GLY A 95 9.63 -10.15 -10.53
C GLY A 95 9.13 -9.97 -9.09
N CYS A 96 8.55 -11.00 -8.46
CA CYS A 96 8.29 -10.99 -7.03
C CYS A 96 9.40 -11.71 -6.27
N THR A 97 9.93 -11.08 -5.23
CA THR A 97 11.14 -11.48 -4.51
C THR A 97 10.87 -12.06 -3.13
N GLY A 98 9.66 -11.88 -2.59
CA GLY A 98 9.26 -12.44 -1.30
C GLY A 98 7.88 -11.99 -0.88
N VAL A 99 7.63 -12.07 0.42
CA VAL A 99 6.38 -11.66 1.08
C VAL A 99 6.67 -10.64 2.18
N GLU A 100 5.69 -9.79 2.46
CA GLU A 100 5.68 -8.90 3.62
C GLU A 100 4.50 -9.28 4.50
N LEU A 101 4.75 -9.58 5.78
CA LEU A 101 3.68 -9.77 6.76
C LEU A 101 3.02 -8.43 7.04
N VAL A 102 1.71 -8.41 6.93
CA VAL A 102 0.87 -7.22 7.15
C VAL A 102 0.34 -7.23 8.58
N ASP A 103 -0.21 -8.35 9.01
CA ASP A 103 -0.79 -8.52 10.35
C ASP A 103 -0.85 -10.00 10.74
N PHE A 104 -1.06 -10.28 12.02
CA PHE A 104 -1.43 -11.60 12.50
C PHE A 104 -2.33 -11.48 13.73
N VAL A 105 -3.38 -12.29 13.78
CA VAL A 105 -4.38 -12.28 14.85
C VAL A 105 -4.52 -13.68 15.41
N THR A 106 -4.31 -13.83 16.72
CA THR A 106 -4.56 -15.09 17.42
C THR A 106 -6.07 -15.37 17.48
N LEU A 107 -6.48 -16.60 17.18
CA LEU A 107 -7.86 -17.09 17.23
C LEU A 107 -8.20 -17.72 18.60
#